data_AF-A0A2V5TZD6-F1
#
_entry.id   AF-A0A2V5TZD6-F1
#
_cell.length_a   1.000
_cell.length_b   1.000
_cell.length_c   1.000
_cell.angle_alpha   90.00
_cell.angle_beta   90.00
_cell.angle_gamma   90.00
#
_symmetry.space_group_name_H-M   'P 1'
#
loop_
_entity.id
_entity.type
_entity.pdbx_description
1 polymer ?
#
loop_
_entity_poly.entity_id
_entity_poly.type
_entity_poly.pdbx_seq_one_letter_code
_entity_poly.pdbx_strand_id
1 'polypeptide(L)'
;HKDYYLVHGDLSGSWVGLDKEVTIVNWNFDKRSDSLKWFADRGNRQLIAGYYDAGPDQIRAWLESAKGVKGVTGAMFTTWQNRYDDLERFAKVVSVFSPGN
;
A
#
# COMPACT_ATOMS: atom_id res chain seq x y z
N HIS A 1 -1.36 -20.23 9.25
CA HIS A 1 -2.74 -20.16 8.71
C HIS A 1 -2.90 -21.29 7.71
N LYS A 2 -3.94 -22.11 7.83
CA LYS A 2 -4.37 -23.12 6.86
C LYS A 2 -5.88 -22.94 6.63
N ASP A 3 -6.43 -23.50 5.55
CA ASP A 3 -7.88 -23.53 5.25
C ASP A 3 -8.45 -22.25 4.59
N TYR A 4 -7.73 -21.67 3.62
CA TYR A 4 -8.34 -20.64 2.75
C TYR A 4 -9.40 -21.25 1.84
N TYR A 5 -10.48 -20.50 1.56
CA TYR A 5 -11.54 -20.94 0.67
C TYR A 5 -10.97 -21.29 -0.72
N LEU A 6 -11.21 -22.53 -1.18
CA LEU A 6 -10.71 -23.08 -2.43
C LEU A 6 -9.17 -23.18 -2.56
N VAL A 7 -8.44 -23.24 -1.44
CA VAL A 7 -6.98 -23.47 -1.43
C VAL A 7 -6.66 -24.77 -0.73
N HIS A 8 -5.96 -25.67 -1.41
CA HIS A 8 -5.40 -26.86 -0.79
C HIS A 8 -4.05 -26.54 -0.13
N GLY A 9 -4.08 -26.19 1.16
CA GLY A 9 -2.88 -25.87 1.96
C GLY A 9 -2.87 -24.43 2.47
N ASP A 10 -1.73 -23.74 2.35
CA ASP A 10 -1.58 -22.33 2.67
C ASP A 10 -1.00 -21.54 1.49
N LEU A 11 -0.93 -20.21 1.63
CA LEU A 11 -0.44 -19.30 0.59
C LEU A 11 1.01 -18.86 0.85
N SER A 12 1.73 -19.54 1.74
CA SER A 12 3.12 -19.22 2.04
C SER A 12 3.98 -19.42 0.79
N GLY A 13 4.87 -18.47 0.51
CA GLY A 13 5.71 -18.54 -0.69
C GLY A 13 4.98 -18.20 -1.99
N SER A 14 3.71 -17.78 -1.97
CA SER A 14 2.96 -17.33 -3.17
C SER A 14 3.62 -16.15 -3.92
N TRP A 15 4.51 -15.42 -3.25
CA TRP A 15 5.31 -14.34 -3.84
C TRP A 15 6.61 -14.84 -4.51
N VAL A 16 6.96 -16.13 -4.39
CA VAL A 16 8.17 -16.69 -5.00
C VAL A 16 7.99 -16.69 -6.53
N GLY A 17 8.88 -16.00 -7.22
CA GLY A 17 8.81 -15.80 -8.68
C GLY A 17 8.06 -14.54 -9.10
N LEU A 18 7.59 -13.71 -8.16
CA LEU A 18 7.06 -12.39 -8.48
C LEU A 18 8.17 -11.51 -9.04
N ASP A 19 8.00 -11.06 -10.29
CA ASP A 19 8.98 -10.21 -10.96
C ASP A 19 9.08 -8.83 -10.26
N LYS A 20 10.30 -8.30 -10.17
CA LYS A 20 10.59 -6.98 -9.58
C LYS A 20 9.90 -5.82 -10.31
N GLU A 21 9.59 -6.00 -11.59
CA GLU A 21 8.92 -5.00 -12.42
C GLU A 21 7.42 -4.89 -12.10
N VAL A 22 6.86 -5.89 -11.41
CA VAL A 22 5.48 -5.82 -10.91
C VAL A 22 5.41 -4.75 -9.82
N THR A 23 4.57 -3.74 -10.06
CA THR A 23 4.29 -2.70 -9.07
C THR A 23 3.26 -3.21 -8.07
N ILE A 24 3.60 -3.10 -6.78
CA ILE A 24 2.76 -3.56 -5.69
C ILE A 24 1.88 -2.42 -5.21
N VAL A 25 0.56 -2.64 -5.24
CA VAL A 25 -0.40 -1.73 -4.64
C VAL A 25 -0.61 -2.18 -3.19
N ASN A 26 0.03 -1.51 -2.24
CA ASN A 26 -0.08 -1.85 -0.82
C ASN A 26 -1.37 -1.27 -0.21
N TRP A 27 -2.22 -2.15 0.30
CA TRP A 27 -3.52 -1.78 0.89
C TRP A 27 -3.72 -2.30 2.32
N ASN A 28 -2.87 -3.20 2.81
CA ASN A 28 -2.98 -3.77 4.15
C ASN A 28 -2.47 -2.77 5.21
N PHE A 29 -3.38 -1.99 5.78
CA PHE A 29 -3.06 -0.91 6.72
C PHE A 29 -2.43 -1.41 8.03
N ASP A 30 -2.91 -2.51 8.58
CA ASP A 30 -2.42 -3.05 9.86
C ASP A 30 -1.00 -3.58 9.76
N LYS A 31 -0.60 -4.02 8.56
CA LYS A 31 0.74 -4.51 8.23
C LYS A 31 1.53 -3.56 7.34
N ARG A 32 1.16 -2.28 7.27
CA ARG A 32 1.74 -1.29 6.35
C ARG A 32 3.27 -1.25 6.38
N SER A 33 3.89 -1.15 7.56
CA SER A 33 5.35 -1.04 7.69
C SER A 33 6.05 -2.32 7.25
N ASP A 34 5.54 -3.48 7.68
CA ASP A 34 6.09 -4.79 7.32
C ASP A 34 5.97 -5.04 5.81
N SER A 35 4.81 -4.72 5.22
CA SER A 35 4.55 -4.89 3.79
C SER A 35 5.43 -3.99 2.93
N LEU A 36 5.52 -2.70 3.28
CA LEU A 36 6.35 -1.73 2.59
C LEU A 36 7.83 -2.14 2.59
N LYS A 37 8.34 -2.56 3.75
CA LYS A 37 9.71 -3.04 3.88
C LYS A 37 9.92 -4.33 3.07
N TRP A 38 9.00 -5.29 3.17
CA TRP A 38 9.13 -6.59 2.53
C TRP A 38 9.27 -6.52 1.01
N PHE A 39 8.50 -5.65 0.37
CA PHE A 39 8.54 -5.44 -1.08
C PHE A 39 9.68 -4.51 -1.51
N ALA A 40 10.06 -3.53 -0.67
CA ALA A 40 11.26 -2.73 -0.92
C ALA A 40 12.54 -3.58 -0.91
N ASP A 41 12.67 -4.51 0.04
CA ASP A 41 13.81 -5.43 0.14
C ASP A 41 13.93 -6.36 -1.10
N ARG A 42 12.83 -6.55 -1.83
CA ARG A 42 12.77 -7.33 -3.09
C ARG A 42 12.96 -6.51 -4.35
N GLY A 43 13.03 -5.18 -4.22
CA GLY A 43 13.21 -4.25 -5.33
C GLY A 43 11.94 -3.94 -6.10
N ASN A 44 10.76 -4.30 -5.58
CA ASN A 44 9.50 -3.96 -6.23
C ASN A 44 9.19 -2.46 -6.05
N ARG A 45 8.68 -1.82 -7.12
CA ARG A 45 8.03 -0.51 -7.00
C ARG A 45 6.69 -0.65 -6.30
N GLN A 46 6.27 0.40 -5.60
CA GLN A 46 5.14 0.36 -4.70
C GLN A 46 4.26 1.61 -4.86
N LEU A 47 2.95 1.40 -4.87
CA LEU A 47 1.93 2.43 -4.76
C LEU A 47 1.11 2.16 -3.50
N ILE A 48 0.80 3.20 -2.72
CA ILE A 48 -0.04 3.04 -1.53
C ILE A 48 -1.51 3.20 -1.92
N ALA A 49 -2.35 2.20 -1.65
CA ALA A 49 -3.80 2.39 -1.66
C ALA A 49 -4.21 3.10 -0.36
N GLY A 50 -4.32 4.42 -0.45
CA GLY A 50 -4.24 5.31 0.69
C GLY A 50 -5.57 5.68 1.35
N TYR A 51 -6.69 5.27 0.75
CA TYR A 51 -8.03 5.60 1.23
C TYR A 51 -8.94 4.39 1.00
N TYR A 52 -9.83 4.10 1.95
CA TYR A 52 -10.89 3.09 1.83
C TYR A 52 -12.06 3.49 2.72
N ASP A 53 -12.58 4.70 2.55
CA ASP A 53 -13.77 5.22 3.25
C ASP A 53 -13.65 5.24 4.80
N ALA A 54 -12.45 5.00 5.37
CA ALA A 54 -12.14 5.01 6.80
C ALA A 54 -11.66 6.40 7.32
N GLY A 55 -11.76 7.42 6.47
CA GLY A 55 -11.43 8.80 6.78
C GLY A 55 -10.04 9.25 6.29
N PRO A 56 -9.87 10.55 6.06
CA PRO A 56 -8.74 11.11 5.32
C PRO A 56 -7.43 11.14 6.11
N ASP A 57 -7.43 10.91 7.42
CA ASP A 57 -6.22 10.96 8.24
C ASP A 57 -5.44 9.63 8.22
N GLN A 58 -6.04 8.54 7.75
CA GLN A 58 -5.39 7.23 7.64
C GLN A 58 -4.18 7.27 6.70
N ILE A 59 -4.23 8.10 5.65
CA ILE A 59 -3.10 8.29 4.73
C ILE A 59 -1.86 8.82 5.45
N ARG A 60 -1.99 9.62 6.51
CA ARG A 60 -0.83 10.14 7.25
C ARG A 60 0.01 9.00 7.82
N ALA A 61 -0.63 8.01 8.43
CA ALA A 61 0.07 6.86 8.99
C ALA A 61 0.75 5.99 7.92
N TRP A 62 0.17 5.91 6.72
CA TRP A 62 0.80 5.31 5.54
C TRP A 62 2.06 6.08 5.13
N LEU A 63 1.95 7.41 4.99
CA LEU A 63 3.06 8.28 4.59
C LEU A 63 4.21 8.23 5.61
N GLU A 64 3.90 8.22 6.90
CA GLU A 64 4.91 8.04 7.96
C GLU A 64 5.62 6.68 7.84
N SER A 65 4.89 5.61 7.53
CA SER A 65 5.47 4.27 7.36
C SER A 65 6.32 4.14 6.10
N ALA A 66 6.04 4.96 5.08
CA ALA A 66 6.75 4.99 3.82
C ALA A 66 8.02 5.85 3.84
N LYS A 67 8.23 6.68 4.89
CA LYS A 67 9.44 7.49 5.02
C LYS A 67 10.68 6.61 5.01
N GLY A 68 11.60 6.87 4.08
CA GLY A 68 12.85 6.13 3.93
C GLY A 68 12.70 4.75 3.28
N VAL A 69 11.48 4.34 2.89
CA VAL A 69 11.26 3.10 2.14
C VAL A 69 11.50 3.36 0.66
N LYS A 70 12.45 2.62 0.06
CA LYS A 70 12.76 2.73 -1.37
C LYS A 70 11.63 2.21 -2.24
N GLY A 71 11.46 2.82 -3.41
CA GLY A 71 10.55 2.33 -4.45
C GLY A 71 9.08 2.67 -4.22
N VAL A 72 8.72 3.44 -3.18
CA VAL A 72 7.37 4.00 -3.03
C VAL A 72 7.23 5.20 -3.97
N THR A 73 6.37 5.09 -4.98
CA THR A 73 6.24 6.09 -6.04
C THR A 73 5.04 7.03 -5.89
N GLY A 74 4.12 6.73 -4.97
CA GLY A 74 2.99 7.59 -4.68
C GLY A 74 1.90 6.93 -3.85
N ALA A 75 0.76 7.62 -3.78
CA ALA A 75 -0.45 7.13 -3.16
C ALA A 75 -1.65 7.31 -4.10
N MET A 76 -2.60 6.39 -4.00
CA MET A 76 -3.82 6.31 -4.78
C MET A 76 -5.02 6.52 -3.87
N PHE A 77 -5.90 7.46 -4.23
CA PHE A 77 -7.21 7.57 -3.62
C PHE A 77 -8.07 6.39 -4.09
N THR A 78 -8.57 5.59 -3.15
CA THR A 78 -9.29 4.34 -3.43
C THR A 78 -10.63 4.36 -2.69
N THR A 79 -11.75 4.13 -3.36
CA THR A 79 -13.08 4.09 -2.70
C THR A 79 -13.86 2.91 -3.22
N TRP A 80 -14.56 2.21 -2.33
CA TRP A 80 -15.50 1.14 -2.70
C TRP A 80 -16.91 1.68 -2.92
N GLN A 81 -17.20 2.86 -2.38
CA GLN A 81 -18.55 3.42 -2.29
C GLN A 81 -18.81 4.53 -3.32
N ASN A 82 -17.87 4.79 -4.24
CA ASN A 82 -17.91 5.96 -5.14
C ASN A 82 -18.04 7.29 -4.36
N ARG A 83 -17.45 7.39 -3.17
CA ARG A 83 -17.46 8.60 -2.34
C ARG A 83 -16.19 9.40 -2.54
N TYR A 84 -16.34 10.61 -3.08
CA TYR A 84 -15.22 11.48 -3.46
C TYR A 84 -15.12 12.75 -2.60
N ASP A 85 -15.96 12.87 -1.58
CA ASP A 85 -16.02 14.06 -0.71
C ASP A 85 -14.65 14.37 -0.07
N ASP A 86 -13.87 13.33 0.22
CA ASP A 86 -12.54 13.43 0.83
C ASP A 86 -11.39 13.57 -0.18
N LEU A 87 -11.65 13.56 -1.49
CA LEU A 87 -10.59 13.53 -2.52
C LEU A 87 -9.68 14.76 -2.43
N GLU A 88 -10.25 15.96 -2.32
CA GLU A 88 -9.46 17.19 -2.19
C GLU A 88 -8.64 17.22 -0.90
N ARG A 89 -9.24 16.76 0.20
CA ARG A 89 -8.56 16.70 1.50
C ARG A 89 -7.41 15.70 1.45
N PHE A 90 -7.63 14.52 0.86
CA PHE A 90 -6.59 13.53 0.62
C PHE A 90 -5.44 14.08 -0.21
N ALA A 91 -5.76 14.74 -1.34
CA ALA A 91 -4.75 15.33 -2.23
C ALA A 91 -3.87 16.35 -1.49
N LYS A 92 -4.47 17.18 -0.61
CA LYS A 92 -3.73 18.14 0.25
C LYS A 92 -2.80 17.46 1.25
N VAL A 93 -3.15 16.28 1.78
CA VAL A 93 -2.28 15.55 2.70
C VAL A 93 -1.11 14.91 1.95
N VAL A 94 -1.38 14.33 0.77
CA VAL A 94 -0.36 13.63 -0.01
C VAL A 94 0.60 14.59 -0.73
N SER A 95 0.16 15.79 -1.13
CA SER A 95 1.03 16.75 -1.81
C SER A 95 2.23 17.23 -0.97
N VAL A 96 2.12 17.12 0.36
CA VAL A 96 3.21 17.45 1.31
C VAL A 96 4.25 16.32 1.38
N PHE A 97 3.93 15.14 0.86
CA PHE A 97 4.85 14.00 0.81
C PHE A 97 5.67 14.01 -0.48
N SER A 98 6.98 14.19 -0.35
CA SER A 98 7.92 13.85 -1.41
C SER A 98 8.38 12.41 -1.24
N PRO A 99 8.10 11.49 -2.18
CA PRO A 99 8.71 10.17 -2.16
C PRO A 99 10.23 10.32 -2.21
N GLY A 100 10.93 9.65 -1.32
CA GLY A 100 12.40 9.67 -1.29
C GLY A 100 12.96 9.04 -2.57
N ASN A 101 13.83 9.78 -3.25
CA ASN A 101 14.63 9.30 -4.38
C ASN A 101 15.48 8.08 -4.00
#